data_AF-A0A3L6LGP0-F1
#
_entry.id   AF-A0A3L6LGP0-F1
#
_cell.length_a   1.000
_cell.length_b   1.000
_cell.length_c   1.000
_cell.angle_alpha   90.00
_cell.angle_beta   90.00
_cell.angle_gamma   90.00
#
_symmetry.space_group_name_H-M   'P 1'
#
loop_
_entity.id
_entity.type
_entity.pdbx_description
1 polymer ?
#
loop_
_entity_poly.entity_id
_entity_poly.type
_entity_poly.pdbx_seq_one_letter_code
_entity_poly.pdbx_strand_id
1 'polypeptide(L)'
;MAAYGIVESPDNVDYKTKCCCQTTDGVYFQVPKEYFRLHANLSRRKLLIAEPFGVPLDSSAFESLVVLLEKAAIVSPAAATAGTEVVSKGDGAKQQWIKDLNKRQQKFVGACLGVTTWDGADVYFYEEKLPKESDVVWVKVIQVNDTSAVVQLLEYGNHEGIIPYTEITRIRIRAIGKVIKVGKNEAAQVIRIDKDKGYIDLSKKQVTLKEAKDCEARFFKGNEVRSVVCHVADECGVPPAEAMKRIAYPLYRRQPGKHAWEWLYELNQTKDVKGILGDLEISEAEIKVLMTTLEHTMRTEIATIHADIEMTCFQCDGVNALREVLLVGRDFKAGKDPLIPISVTIVGPPKYRLRAKTELKEEGIVRMKEAIEMMKIEMAKRGGILKVVAGPFVLGEEEHTKEERNEDAEDDEGEDTD
;
A
#
# COMPACT_ATOMS: atom_id res chain seq x y z
N MET A 1 21.88 1.74 31.12
CA MET A 1 23.03 1.71 30.19
C MET A 1 22.52 2.26 28.88
N ALA A 2 23.14 3.31 28.34
CA ALA A 2 22.71 3.86 27.05
C ALA A 2 22.77 2.74 25.99
N ALA A 3 21.70 2.57 25.21
CA ALA A 3 21.62 1.50 24.21
C ALA A 3 22.61 1.71 23.03
N TYR A 4 23.17 2.90 22.93
CA TYR A 4 24.13 3.35 21.92
C TYR A 4 25.41 3.92 22.56
N GLY A 5 26.49 4.00 21.78
CA GLY A 5 27.76 4.60 22.23
C GLY A 5 28.78 4.73 21.10
N ILE A 6 29.82 5.53 21.31
CA ILE A 6 30.94 5.67 20.38
C ILE A 6 31.86 4.46 20.50
N VAL A 7 32.43 4.00 19.38
CA VAL A 7 33.36 2.86 19.32
C VAL A 7 34.64 3.29 18.60
N GLU A 8 35.79 2.87 19.11
CA GLU A 8 37.09 3.18 18.52
C GLU A 8 37.40 2.34 17.27
N SER A 9 36.87 1.11 17.18
CA SER A 9 37.03 0.22 16.03
C SER A 9 35.73 -0.55 15.70
N PRO A 10 35.38 -0.72 14.41
CA PRO A 10 34.20 -1.49 13.98
C PRO A 10 34.17 -2.95 14.49
N ASP A 11 35.33 -3.54 14.76
CA ASP A 11 35.46 -4.95 15.18
C ASP A 11 34.86 -5.23 16.58
N ASN A 12 34.71 -4.20 17.41
CA ASN A 12 34.19 -4.32 18.77
C ASN A 12 32.66 -4.30 18.86
N VAL A 13 31.95 -4.27 17.72
CA VAL A 13 30.48 -4.18 17.67
C VAL A 13 29.83 -5.55 17.62
N ASP A 14 28.84 -5.80 18.48
CA ASP A 14 27.98 -6.99 18.37
C ASP A 14 26.98 -6.83 17.22
N TYR A 15 27.39 -7.26 16.03
CA TYR A 15 26.57 -7.22 14.81
C TYR A 15 25.36 -8.16 14.84
N LYS A 16 25.13 -8.97 15.89
CA LYS A 16 23.88 -9.72 16.01
C LYS A 16 22.70 -8.81 16.36
N THR A 17 22.92 -7.89 17.29
CA THR A 17 21.86 -7.03 17.86
C THR A 17 22.01 -5.56 17.47
N LYS A 18 23.24 -5.11 17.18
CA LYS A 18 23.59 -3.72 16.87
C LYS A 18 24.14 -3.59 15.45
N CYS A 19 24.19 -2.35 14.97
CA CYS A 19 24.89 -1.97 13.74
C CYS A 19 25.93 -0.89 14.04
N CYS A 20 26.94 -0.79 13.17
CA CYS A 20 27.98 0.23 13.24
C CYS A 20 27.69 1.32 12.20
N CYS A 21 27.55 2.57 12.66
CA CYS A 21 27.28 3.74 11.83
C CYS A 21 28.52 4.63 11.81
N GLN A 22 28.97 5.04 10.62
CA GLN A 22 30.07 5.99 10.47
C GLN A 22 29.51 7.38 10.11
N THR A 23 29.80 8.40 10.91
CA THR A 23 29.40 9.78 10.61
C THR A 23 30.29 10.41 9.54
N THR A 24 29.88 11.56 9.00
CA THR A 24 30.67 12.37 8.05
C THR A 24 32.02 12.78 8.61
N ASP A 25 32.11 12.99 9.93
CA ASP A 25 33.35 13.31 10.66
C ASP A 25 34.26 12.08 10.89
N GLY A 26 33.83 10.89 10.47
CA GLY A 26 34.60 9.65 10.63
C GLY A 26 34.47 8.97 12.00
N VAL A 27 33.50 9.36 12.83
CA VAL A 27 33.25 8.74 14.14
C VAL A 27 32.35 7.51 13.98
N TYR A 28 32.69 6.42 14.67
CA TYR A 28 31.88 5.20 14.67
C TYR A 28 30.94 5.14 15.88
N PHE A 29 29.67 4.88 15.62
CA PHE A 29 28.64 4.66 16.63
C PHE A 29 28.13 3.23 16.58
N GLN A 30 27.98 2.59 17.74
CA GLN A 30 27.17 1.38 17.89
C GLN A 30 25.73 1.78 18.23
N VAL A 31 24.77 1.30 17.44
CA VAL A 31 23.34 1.61 17.61
C VAL A 31 22.53 0.32 17.46
N PRO A 32 21.44 0.09 18.21
CA PRO A 32 20.56 -1.06 18.01
C PRO A 32 19.97 -1.10 16.59
N LYS A 33 19.93 -2.29 15.97
CA LYS A 33 19.33 -2.43 14.62
C LYS A 33 17.86 -2.05 14.58
N GLU A 34 17.17 -2.15 15.72
CA GLU A 34 15.75 -1.82 15.83
C GLU A 34 15.45 -0.37 15.48
N TYR A 35 16.38 0.55 15.76
CA TYR A 35 16.20 1.99 15.51
C TYR A 35 16.09 2.32 14.02
N PHE A 36 16.66 1.49 13.14
CA PHE A 36 16.64 1.72 11.70
C PHE A 36 15.64 0.82 10.95
N ARG A 37 14.76 0.09 11.66
CA ARG A 37 13.76 -0.79 11.03
C ARG A 37 12.81 -0.04 10.10
N LEU A 38 12.46 1.20 10.45
CA LEU A 38 11.55 2.06 9.67
C LEU A 38 12.20 2.54 8.36
N HIS A 39 13.54 2.56 8.27
CA HIS A 39 14.23 2.97 7.07
C HIS A 39 14.36 1.81 6.07
N ALA A 40 13.48 1.78 5.07
CA ALA A 40 13.38 0.69 4.09
C ALA A 40 14.71 0.25 3.42
N ASN A 41 15.58 1.20 3.05
CA ASN A 41 16.88 0.86 2.43
C ASN A 41 17.91 0.31 3.43
N LEU A 42 17.88 0.76 4.69
CA LEU A 42 18.80 0.27 5.72
C LEU A 42 18.37 -1.12 6.18
N SER A 43 17.07 -1.32 6.44
CA SER A 43 16.51 -2.59 6.90
C SER A 43 16.70 -3.73 5.91
N ARG A 44 16.57 -3.47 4.60
CA ARG A 44 16.68 -4.51 3.57
C ARG A 44 18.11 -4.89 3.19
N ARG A 45 19.08 -3.99 3.35
CA ARG A 45 20.46 -4.21 2.82
C ARG A 45 21.54 -4.05 3.87
N LYS A 46 21.59 -2.91 4.55
CA LYS A 46 22.75 -2.51 5.36
C LYS A 46 22.74 -3.07 6.78
N LEU A 47 21.57 -3.32 7.38
CA LEU A 47 21.49 -3.91 8.73
C LEU A 47 21.80 -5.42 8.77
N LEU A 48 21.83 -6.09 7.62
CA LEU A 48 22.13 -7.53 7.50
C LEU A 48 23.63 -7.81 7.31
N ILE A 49 24.41 -6.80 6.92
CA ILE A 49 25.85 -6.93 6.65
C ILE A 49 26.60 -6.56 7.92
N ALA A 50 27.63 -7.34 8.27
CA ALA A 50 28.51 -7.08 9.41
C ALA A 50 29.62 -6.07 9.04
N GLU A 51 29.24 -4.95 8.44
CA GLU A 51 30.16 -3.88 8.02
C GLU A 51 29.62 -2.52 8.45
N PRO A 52 30.49 -1.55 8.76
CA PRO A 52 30.06 -0.18 9.05
C PRO A 52 29.45 0.46 7.80
N PHE A 53 28.36 1.21 7.98
CA PHE A 53 27.78 1.99 6.89
C PHE A 53 27.81 3.50 7.18
N GLY A 54 28.10 4.27 6.14
CA GLY A 54 28.13 5.73 6.21
C GLY A 54 26.73 6.33 6.42
N VAL A 55 26.65 7.25 7.38
CA VAL A 55 25.49 8.08 7.71
C VAL A 55 25.80 9.51 7.24
N PRO A 56 24.88 10.18 6.53
CA PRO A 56 25.09 11.54 6.05
C PRO A 56 24.88 12.59 7.15
N LEU A 57 25.37 12.39 8.37
CA LEU A 57 25.20 13.31 9.50
C LEU A 57 26.52 13.44 10.27
N ASP A 58 26.77 14.64 10.78
CA ASP A 58 27.88 14.94 11.68
C ASP A 58 27.63 14.32 13.06
N SER A 59 28.68 14.20 13.87
CA SER A 59 28.62 13.54 15.18
C SER A 59 27.56 14.12 16.13
N SER A 60 27.44 15.45 16.21
CA SER A 60 26.46 16.15 17.06
C SER A 60 25.01 15.98 16.61
N ALA A 61 24.76 16.04 15.30
CA ALA A 61 23.45 15.82 14.70
C ALA A 61 23.02 14.35 14.81
N PHE A 62 23.98 13.43 14.69
CA PHE A 62 23.72 12.01 14.84
C PHE A 62 23.39 11.62 16.28
N GLU A 63 24.09 12.17 17.28
CA GLU A 63 23.74 11.97 18.70
C GLU A 63 22.30 12.44 18.99
N SER A 64 21.93 13.62 18.49
CA SER A 64 20.57 14.16 18.61
C SER A 64 19.52 13.24 17.96
N LEU A 65 19.84 12.64 16.80
CA LEU A 65 18.99 11.66 16.14
C LEU A 65 18.84 10.37 16.96
N VAL A 66 19.92 9.84 17.51
CA VAL A 66 19.87 8.57 18.26
C VAL A 66 19.06 8.72 19.55
N VAL A 67 19.15 9.88 20.22
CA VAL A 67 18.28 10.21 21.36
C VAL A 67 16.79 10.20 20.96
N LEU A 68 16.46 10.71 19.78
CA LEU A 68 15.09 10.68 19.27
C LEU A 68 14.63 9.27 18.89
N LEU A 69 15.51 8.47 18.30
CA LEU A 69 15.22 7.08 17.95
C LEU A 69 15.03 6.21 19.20
N GLU A 70 15.79 6.47 20.27
CA GLU A 70 15.59 5.82 21.57
C GLU A 70 14.21 6.16 22.16
N LYS A 71 13.79 7.43 22.06
CA LYS A 71 12.43 7.84 22.45
C LYS A 71 11.35 7.21 21.55
N ALA A 72 11.60 7.14 20.24
CA ALA A 72 10.69 6.55 19.25
C ALA A 72 10.64 5.01 19.29
N ALA A 73 11.60 4.36 19.94
CA ALA A 73 11.54 2.93 20.21
C ALA A 73 10.65 2.61 21.42
N ILE A 74 10.50 3.56 22.36
CA ILE A 74 9.69 3.40 23.58
C ILE A 74 8.25 3.88 23.37
N VAL A 75 8.07 4.94 22.59
CA VAL A 75 6.78 5.56 22.27
C VAL A 75 6.62 5.60 20.74
N SER A 76 5.41 5.57 20.18
CA SER A 76 5.25 5.63 18.71
C SER A 76 6.03 6.82 18.09
N PRO A 77 6.51 6.75 16.84
CA PRO A 77 7.31 7.82 16.24
C PRO A 77 6.66 9.21 16.33
N ALA A 78 5.34 9.27 16.15
CA ALA A 78 4.54 10.48 16.29
C ALA A 78 4.51 11.03 17.73
N ALA A 79 4.48 10.15 18.74
CA ALA A 79 4.46 10.55 20.15
C ALA A 79 5.86 10.87 20.69
N ALA A 80 6.93 10.28 20.13
CA ALA A 80 8.31 10.65 20.43
C ALA A 80 8.67 12.05 19.91
N THR A 81 8.01 12.51 18.85
CA THR A 81 8.05 13.90 18.39
C THR A 81 7.07 14.83 19.12
N ALA A 82 6.02 14.30 19.76
CA ALA A 82 4.96 15.08 20.43
C ALA A 82 5.34 15.59 21.84
N GLY A 83 6.44 15.12 22.44
CA GLY A 83 6.87 15.51 23.80
C GLY A 83 7.33 16.97 24.00
N THR A 84 7.17 17.84 23.00
CA THR A 84 7.35 19.29 23.07
C THR A 84 6.07 20.07 22.76
N GLU A 85 4.93 19.39 22.63
CA GLU A 85 3.64 20.01 22.33
C GLU A 85 2.85 20.26 23.62
N VAL A 86 2.99 21.47 24.17
CA VAL A 86 1.97 22.09 25.02
C VAL A 86 1.60 23.44 24.41
N VAL A 87 0.46 23.42 23.70
CA VAL A 87 -0.57 24.46 23.60
C VAL A 87 -0.29 25.71 22.75
N SER A 88 -1.18 25.87 21.75
CA SER A 88 -1.74 27.12 21.22
C SER A 88 -0.85 28.06 20.41
N LYS A 89 -1.33 28.40 19.20
CA LYS A 89 -1.12 29.65 18.45
C LYS A 89 0.21 30.36 18.76
N GLY A 90 1.27 29.89 18.13
CA GLY A 90 2.57 30.52 18.18
C GLY A 90 3.62 29.58 17.62
N ASP A 91 4.53 30.14 16.84
CA ASP A 91 5.67 29.51 16.18
C ASP A 91 6.58 28.75 17.18
N GLY A 92 6.16 27.56 17.61
CA GLY A 92 6.78 26.76 18.66
C GLY A 92 7.68 25.66 18.11
N ALA A 93 8.98 25.96 18.02
CA ALA A 93 10.13 25.03 18.07
C ALA A 93 9.97 23.62 17.45
N LYS A 94 9.69 23.53 16.14
CA LYS A 94 10.21 22.40 15.33
C LYS A 94 11.72 22.36 15.55
N GLN A 95 12.24 21.25 16.09
CA GLN A 95 13.65 21.06 16.48
C GLN A 95 14.61 21.76 15.50
N GLN A 96 15.20 22.86 15.96
CA GLN A 96 15.86 23.85 15.11
C GLN A 96 17.02 23.24 14.30
N TRP A 97 17.75 22.30 14.89
CA TRP A 97 18.84 21.56 14.26
C TRP A 97 18.43 20.74 13.03
N ILE A 98 17.17 20.26 12.93
CA ILE A 98 16.70 19.52 11.75
C ILE A 98 16.53 20.47 10.56
N LYS A 99 16.13 21.71 10.80
CA LYS A 99 15.96 22.73 9.74
C LYS A 99 17.30 23.17 9.15
N ASP A 100 18.36 23.15 9.96
CA ASP A 100 19.71 23.56 9.55
C ASP A 100 20.45 22.49 8.71
N LEU A 101 19.92 21.27 8.65
CA LEU A 101 20.45 20.16 7.84
C LEU A 101 20.13 20.30 6.35
N ASN A 102 21.01 19.78 5.48
CA ASN A 102 20.76 19.71 4.04
C ASN A 102 19.56 18.78 3.72
N LYS A 103 18.86 19.00 2.59
CA LYS A 103 17.70 18.17 2.15
C LYS A 103 17.96 16.67 2.18
N ARG A 104 19.17 16.23 1.80
CA ARG A 104 19.59 14.81 1.84
C ARG A 104 19.66 14.26 3.27
N GLN A 105 20.11 15.09 4.20
CA GLN A 105 20.26 14.73 5.62
C GLN A 105 18.89 14.74 6.31
N GLN A 106 18.01 15.70 5.98
CA GLN A 106 16.62 15.73 6.44
C GLN A 106 15.84 14.50 5.98
N LYS A 107 15.98 14.10 4.70
CA LYS A 107 15.38 12.85 4.17
C LYS A 107 15.89 11.61 4.92
N PHE A 108 17.18 11.57 5.27
CA PHE A 108 17.75 10.48 6.05
C PHE A 108 17.17 10.42 7.47
N VAL A 109 17.10 11.56 8.16
CA VAL A 109 16.51 11.68 9.51
C VAL A 109 15.03 11.25 9.51
N GLY A 110 14.23 11.77 8.57
CA GLY A 110 12.82 11.40 8.42
C GLY A 110 12.65 9.90 8.17
N ALA A 111 13.42 9.34 7.23
CA ALA A 111 13.38 7.90 6.93
C ALA A 111 13.80 7.03 8.14
N CYS A 112 14.70 7.49 9.00
CA CYS A 112 15.05 6.79 10.24
C CYS A 112 13.92 6.83 11.27
N LEU A 113 13.27 8.00 11.43
CA LEU A 113 12.14 8.18 12.33
C LEU A 113 10.84 7.56 11.78
N GLY A 114 10.83 7.05 10.55
CA GLY A 114 9.62 6.60 9.86
C GLY A 114 8.62 7.74 9.59
N VAL A 115 9.09 8.98 9.70
CA VAL A 115 8.36 10.18 9.32
C VAL A 115 8.70 10.41 7.85
N THR A 116 7.77 10.13 6.95
CA THR A 116 7.98 10.58 5.56
C THR A 116 8.07 12.11 5.59
N THR A 117 8.80 12.72 4.66
CA THR A 117 8.92 14.19 4.53
C THR A 117 7.57 14.92 4.46
N TRP A 118 6.48 14.17 4.29
CA TRP A 118 5.11 14.59 4.07
C TRP A 118 4.15 14.23 5.22
N ASP A 119 4.56 13.40 6.18
CA ASP A 119 3.72 13.08 7.33
C ASP A 119 3.59 14.32 8.21
N GLY A 120 2.36 14.85 8.29
CA GLY A 120 2.07 16.12 8.97
C GLY A 120 2.20 17.37 8.08
N ALA A 121 2.39 17.23 6.77
CA ALA A 121 2.17 18.33 5.83
C ALA A 121 0.68 18.44 5.47
N ASP A 122 0.14 19.66 5.40
CA ASP A 122 -1.26 19.97 5.01
C ASP A 122 -1.51 19.63 3.52
N VAL A 123 -1.56 18.34 3.22
CA VAL A 123 -1.82 17.81 1.88
C VAL A 123 -3.20 17.21 1.88
N TYR A 124 -4.14 17.94 1.31
CA TYR A 124 -5.53 17.52 1.15
C TYR A 124 -5.63 16.59 -0.06
N PHE A 125 -6.45 15.54 0.06
CA PHE A 125 -6.70 14.63 -1.05
C PHE A 125 -7.63 15.28 -2.07
N TYR A 126 -8.54 16.13 -1.58
CA TYR A 126 -9.58 16.81 -2.33
C TYR A 126 -9.35 18.33 -2.34
N GLU A 127 -9.97 19.00 -3.31
CA GLU A 127 -9.93 20.47 -3.42
C GLU A 127 -10.68 21.15 -2.25
N GLU A 128 -11.75 20.52 -1.78
CA GLU A 128 -12.50 20.95 -0.60
C GLU A 128 -11.70 20.64 0.68
N LYS A 129 -11.48 21.65 1.52
CA LYS A 129 -10.68 21.52 2.76
C LYS A 129 -11.39 20.75 3.87
N LEU A 130 -12.72 20.73 3.85
CA LEU A 130 -13.56 20.07 4.84
C LEU A 130 -14.51 19.10 4.12
N PRO A 131 -14.87 17.97 4.77
CA PRO A 131 -15.86 17.05 4.24
C PRO A 131 -17.27 17.67 4.22
N LYS A 132 -18.24 16.99 3.61
CA LYS A 132 -19.67 17.34 3.70
C LYS A 132 -20.35 16.56 4.82
N GLU A 133 -21.49 17.06 5.26
CA GLU A 133 -22.35 16.32 6.18
C GLU A 133 -22.80 15.01 5.52
N SER A 134 -22.86 13.93 6.30
CA SER A 134 -23.12 12.54 5.87
C SER A 134 -22.02 11.85 5.07
N ASP A 135 -20.88 12.50 4.79
CA ASP A 135 -19.75 11.82 4.12
C ASP A 135 -19.09 10.79 5.04
N VAL A 136 -18.78 9.61 4.50
CA VAL A 136 -17.97 8.60 5.19
C VAL A 136 -16.50 8.89 4.90
N VAL A 137 -15.68 9.01 5.95
CA VAL A 137 -14.27 9.39 5.88
C VAL A 137 -13.40 8.40 6.64
N TRP A 138 -12.18 8.21 6.16
CA TRP A 138 -11.19 7.37 6.83
C TRP A 138 -10.44 8.14 7.91
N VAL A 139 -10.54 7.66 9.15
CA VAL A 139 -9.99 8.35 10.32
C VAL A 139 -8.97 7.50 11.09
N LYS A 140 -7.97 8.15 11.67
CA LYS A 140 -7.02 7.53 12.58
C LYS A 140 -7.32 7.93 14.01
N VAL A 141 -7.39 6.95 14.90
CA VAL A 141 -7.67 7.19 16.33
C VAL A 141 -6.39 7.67 17.02
N ILE A 142 -6.41 8.88 17.55
CA ILE A 142 -5.26 9.46 18.26
C ILE A 142 -5.37 9.18 19.75
N GLN A 143 -6.54 9.45 20.32
CA GLN A 143 -6.78 9.38 21.75
C GLN A 143 -8.20 8.88 22.02
N VAL A 144 -8.33 8.05 23.04
CA VAL A 144 -9.62 7.57 23.52
C VAL A 144 -9.79 8.07 24.94
N ASN A 145 -10.79 8.93 25.16
CA ASN A 145 -11.25 9.37 26.48
C ASN A 145 -12.51 8.58 26.87
N ASP A 146 -12.95 8.70 28.12
CA ASP A 146 -14.15 7.99 28.61
C ASP A 146 -15.45 8.48 27.96
N THR A 147 -15.48 9.74 27.51
CA THR A 147 -16.68 10.39 26.92
C THR A 147 -16.64 10.47 25.40
N SER A 148 -15.45 10.52 24.80
CA SER A 148 -15.27 10.66 23.36
C SER A 148 -13.93 10.11 22.89
N ALA A 149 -13.84 9.75 21.61
CA ALA A 149 -12.58 9.45 20.94
C ALA A 149 -12.19 10.63 20.04
N VAL A 150 -10.95 11.10 20.17
CA VAL A 150 -10.35 12.10 19.29
C VAL A 150 -9.66 11.38 18.14
N VAL A 151 -10.03 11.77 16.93
CA VAL A 151 -9.57 11.15 15.68
C VAL A 151 -9.04 12.20 14.71
N GLN A 152 -8.23 11.78 13.77
CA GLN A 152 -7.65 12.61 12.71
C GLN A 152 -8.21 12.14 11.36
N LEU A 153 -8.77 13.06 10.57
CA LEU A 153 -9.24 12.78 9.22
C LEU A 153 -8.05 12.76 8.26
N LEU A 154 -7.66 11.55 7.81
CA LEU A 154 -6.44 11.36 7.02
C LEU A 154 -6.56 11.96 5.59
N GLU A 155 -7.77 12.01 5.05
CA GLU A 155 -8.05 12.54 3.69
C GLU A 155 -8.01 14.07 3.63
N TYR A 156 -8.30 14.73 4.75
CA TYR A 156 -8.46 16.18 4.87
C TYR A 156 -7.32 16.79 5.68
N GLY A 157 -6.07 16.45 5.39
CA GLY A 157 -4.91 17.10 6.02
C GLY A 157 -4.85 16.94 7.54
N ASN A 158 -5.32 15.81 8.08
CA ASN A 158 -5.29 15.51 9.52
C ASN A 158 -6.09 16.50 10.39
N HIS A 159 -7.21 17.03 9.88
CA HIS A 159 -8.15 17.78 10.73
C HIS A 159 -8.63 16.91 11.90
N GLU A 160 -8.78 17.53 13.07
CA GLU A 160 -9.27 16.84 14.25
C GLU A 160 -10.78 16.66 14.19
N GLY A 161 -11.23 15.44 14.49
CA GLY A 161 -12.63 15.08 14.63
C GLY A 161 -12.87 14.39 15.97
N ILE A 162 -14.12 14.39 16.41
CA ILE A 162 -14.54 13.80 17.68
C ILE A 162 -15.65 12.78 17.40
N ILE A 163 -15.46 11.56 17.88
CA ILE A 163 -16.52 10.54 17.92
C ILE A 163 -17.05 10.50 19.36
N PRO A 164 -18.27 11.00 19.64
CA PRO A 164 -18.85 10.93 20.97
C PRO A 164 -19.24 9.49 21.32
N TYR A 165 -19.24 9.16 22.62
CA TYR A 165 -19.59 7.81 23.11
C TYR A 165 -20.90 7.25 22.54
N THR A 166 -21.92 8.11 22.34
CA THR A 166 -23.23 7.74 21.79
C THR A 166 -23.19 7.26 20.34
N GLU A 167 -22.13 7.61 19.61
CA GLU A 167 -21.97 7.37 18.17
C GLU A 167 -20.87 6.33 17.85
N ILE A 168 -20.37 5.61 18.87
CA ILE A 168 -19.32 4.59 18.70
C ILE A 168 -19.88 3.21 18.36
N THR A 169 -20.90 2.75 19.08
CA THR A 169 -21.54 1.43 18.85
C THR A 169 -23.05 1.49 19.00
N ARG A 170 -23.74 0.55 18.34
CA ARG A 170 -25.18 0.29 18.55
C ARG A 170 -25.45 -0.42 19.89
N ILE A 171 -24.50 -1.25 20.32
CA ILE A 171 -24.60 -2.07 21.54
C ILE A 171 -24.00 -1.30 22.73
N ARG A 172 -24.60 -1.45 23.91
CA ARG A 172 -24.06 -0.90 25.15
C ARG A 172 -22.76 -1.62 25.53
N ILE A 173 -21.69 -0.84 25.68
CA ILE A 173 -20.35 -1.33 26.05
C ILE A 173 -19.92 -0.78 27.42
N ARG A 174 -19.02 -1.49 28.11
CA ARG A 174 -18.48 -1.04 29.40
C ARG A 174 -17.36 -0.02 29.24
N ALA A 175 -16.59 -0.10 28.16
CA ALA A 175 -15.44 0.77 27.89
C ALA A 175 -15.22 0.94 26.38
N ILE A 176 -14.89 2.16 25.94
CA ILE A 176 -14.64 2.50 24.53
C ILE A 176 -13.41 1.77 23.98
N GLY A 177 -12.35 1.65 24.79
CA GLY A 177 -11.08 1.02 24.41
C GLY A 177 -11.17 -0.44 23.95
N LYS A 178 -12.31 -1.11 24.20
CA LYS A 178 -12.57 -2.47 23.69
C LYS A 178 -12.95 -2.46 22.20
N VAL A 179 -13.65 -1.42 21.75
CA VAL A 179 -14.17 -1.30 20.38
C VAL A 179 -13.22 -0.50 19.50
N ILE A 180 -12.69 0.61 20.02
CA ILE A 180 -11.81 1.51 19.30
C ILE A 180 -10.46 1.52 20.02
N LYS A 181 -9.39 1.21 19.28
CA LYS A 181 -8.02 1.21 19.82
C LYS A 181 -7.24 2.38 19.27
N VAL A 182 -6.46 3.04 20.14
CA VAL A 182 -5.54 4.09 19.76
C VAL A 182 -4.56 3.58 18.69
N GLY A 183 -4.33 4.39 17.66
CA GLY A 183 -3.43 4.10 16.54
C GLY A 183 -4.05 3.27 15.42
N LYS A 184 -5.28 2.77 15.57
CA LYS A 184 -6.00 2.10 14.48
C LYS A 184 -6.72 3.09 13.58
N ASN A 185 -6.90 2.68 12.33
CA ASN A 185 -7.73 3.39 11.37
C ASN A 185 -9.13 2.77 11.33
N GLU A 186 -10.15 3.60 11.20
CA GLU A 186 -11.56 3.21 11.18
C GLU A 186 -12.31 4.11 10.18
N ALA A 187 -13.41 3.61 9.61
CA ALA A 187 -14.33 4.44 8.85
C ALA A 187 -15.35 5.12 9.79
N ALA A 188 -15.61 6.40 9.59
CA ALA A 188 -16.59 7.16 10.34
C ALA A 188 -17.37 8.12 9.43
N GLN A 189 -18.66 8.30 9.70
CA GLN A 189 -19.53 9.24 8.98
C GLN A 189 -19.53 10.60 9.66
N VAL A 190 -19.47 11.68 8.89
CA VAL A 190 -19.59 13.05 9.39
C VAL A 190 -21.05 13.36 9.70
N ILE A 191 -21.34 13.71 10.95
CA ILE A 191 -22.70 14.10 11.38
C ILE A 191 -22.87 15.61 11.26
N ARG A 192 -21.94 16.36 11.85
CA ARG A 192 -22.04 17.82 11.98
C ARG A 192 -20.68 18.47 11.87
N ILE A 193 -20.62 19.60 11.18
CA ILE A 193 -19.41 20.40 10.99
C ILE A 193 -19.67 21.79 11.55
N ASP A 194 -18.94 22.16 12.60
CA ASP A 194 -18.93 23.52 13.13
C ASP A 194 -17.76 24.28 12.47
N LYS A 195 -18.07 25.08 11.45
CA LYS A 195 -17.05 25.83 10.67
C LYS A 195 -16.39 26.95 11.48
N ASP A 196 -17.05 27.48 12.50
CA ASP A 196 -16.54 28.59 13.30
C ASP A 196 -15.53 28.11 14.34
N LYS A 197 -15.80 26.93 14.93
CA LYS A 197 -14.93 26.33 15.94
C LYS A 197 -13.96 25.28 15.38
N GLY A 198 -14.19 24.81 14.16
CA GLY A 198 -13.37 23.78 13.51
C GLY A 198 -13.60 22.37 14.06
N TYR A 199 -14.73 22.13 14.75
CA TYR A 199 -15.06 20.80 15.28
C TYR A 199 -15.85 19.99 14.26
N ILE A 200 -15.47 18.71 14.11
CA ILE A 200 -16.17 17.75 13.25
C ILE A 200 -16.68 16.62 14.15
N ASP A 201 -18.00 16.52 14.28
CA ASP A 201 -18.66 15.44 15.01
C ASP A 201 -18.85 14.25 14.05
N LEU A 202 -18.32 13.09 14.43
CA LEU A 202 -18.27 11.87 13.62
C LEU A 202 -19.05 10.72 14.28
N SER A 203 -19.55 9.79 13.47
CA SER A 203 -20.21 8.55 13.93
C SER A 203 -19.60 7.32 13.29
N LYS A 204 -19.22 6.35 14.13
CA LYS A 204 -18.91 4.99 13.67
C LYS A 204 -20.17 4.15 13.56
N LYS A 205 -21.15 4.40 14.43
CA LYS A 205 -22.40 3.64 14.54
C LYS A 205 -23.23 3.66 13.26
N GLN A 206 -23.21 4.78 12.54
CA GLN A 206 -24.04 5.00 11.36
C GLN A 206 -23.46 4.37 10.08
N VAL A 207 -22.17 4.02 10.09
CA VAL A 207 -21.49 3.41 8.94
C VAL A 207 -21.84 1.92 8.81
N THR A 208 -22.26 1.51 7.62
CA THR A 208 -22.46 0.09 7.27
C THR A 208 -21.15 -0.60 6.89
N LEU A 209 -21.09 -1.93 6.97
CA LEU A 209 -19.89 -2.69 6.58
C LEU A 209 -19.52 -2.47 5.11
N LYS A 210 -20.51 -2.30 4.23
CA LYS A 210 -20.29 -1.99 2.80
C LYS A 210 -19.65 -0.62 2.62
N GLU A 211 -20.22 0.41 3.23
CA GLU A 211 -19.67 1.77 3.19
C GLU A 211 -18.27 1.85 3.80
N ALA A 212 -18.00 1.07 4.85
CA ALA A 212 -16.67 0.99 5.44
C ALA A 212 -15.63 0.44 4.46
N LYS A 213 -15.96 -0.65 3.74
CA LYS A 213 -15.10 -1.23 2.70
C LYS A 213 -14.90 -0.26 1.53
N ASP A 214 -15.96 0.39 1.08
CA ASP A 214 -15.91 1.37 -0.01
C ASP A 214 -15.05 2.59 0.36
N CYS A 215 -15.19 3.07 1.61
CA CYS A 215 -14.39 4.15 2.16
C CYS A 215 -12.90 3.76 2.27
N GLU A 216 -12.60 2.55 2.74
CA GLU A 216 -11.25 2.02 2.80
C GLU A 216 -10.60 1.97 1.40
N ALA A 217 -11.31 1.43 0.41
CA ALA A 217 -10.83 1.39 -0.98
C ALA A 217 -10.61 2.80 -1.55
N ARG A 218 -11.52 3.75 -1.28
CA ARG A 218 -11.39 5.16 -1.69
C ARG A 218 -10.15 5.80 -1.06
N PHE A 219 -9.93 5.58 0.24
CA PHE A 219 -8.78 6.09 0.96
C PHE A 219 -7.48 5.56 0.37
N PHE A 220 -7.38 4.26 0.09
CA PHE A 220 -6.17 3.68 -0.51
C PHE A 220 -5.86 4.28 -1.88
N LYS A 221 -6.87 4.42 -2.76
CA LYS A 221 -6.72 5.12 -4.05
C LYS A 221 -6.22 6.55 -3.87
N GLY A 222 -6.81 7.31 -2.95
CA GLY A 222 -6.41 8.69 -2.64
C GLY A 222 -5.00 8.80 -2.06
N ASN A 223 -4.64 7.88 -1.17
CA ASN A 223 -3.33 7.86 -0.53
C ASN A 223 -2.23 7.52 -1.54
N GLU A 224 -2.50 6.64 -2.51
CA GLU A 224 -1.56 6.35 -3.59
C GLU A 224 -1.34 7.57 -4.49
N VAL A 225 -2.42 8.27 -4.88
CA VAL A 225 -2.32 9.55 -5.63
C VAL A 225 -1.48 10.56 -4.85
N ARG A 226 -1.79 10.76 -3.56
CA ARG A 226 -1.01 11.65 -2.69
C ARG A 226 0.45 11.22 -2.65
N SER A 227 0.74 9.93 -2.47
CA SER A 227 2.10 9.40 -2.40
C SER A 227 2.89 9.68 -3.67
N VAL A 228 2.29 9.40 -4.84
CA VAL A 228 2.91 9.66 -6.16
C VAL A 228 3.18 11.15 -6.34
N VAL A 229 2.17 12.01 -6.14
CA VAL A 229 2.30 13.45 -6.36
C VAL A 229 3.27 14.08 -5.36
N CYS A 230 3.25 13.65 -4.09
CA CYS A 230 4.23 14.09 -3.10
C CYS A 230 5.63 13.69 -3.54
N HIS A 231 5.86 12.45 -4.00
CA HIS A 231 7.18 12.04 -4.48
C HIS A 231 7.69 12.92 -5.63
N VAL A 232 6.82 13.23 -6.60
CA VAL A 232 7.14 14.17 -7.69
C VAL A 232 7.51 15.55 -7.14
N ALA A 233 6.76 16.07 -6.16
CA ALA A 233 7.05 17.35 -5.51
C ALA A 233 8.42 17.35 -4.81
N ASP A 234 8.80 16.24 -4.17
CA ASP A 234 10.08 16.06 -3.47
C ASP A 234 11.28 16.09 -4.41
N GLU A 235 11.12 15.52 -5.60
CA GLU A 235 12.16 15.47 -6.63
C GLU A 235 12.28 16.81 -7.36
N CYS A 236 11.16 17.45 -7.67
CA CYS A 236 11.11 18.75 -8.33
C CYS A 236 11.36 19.93 -7.37
N GLY A 237 11.35 19.70 -6.06
CA GLY A 237 11.57 20.73 -5.04
C GLY A 237 10.40 21.70 -4.87
N VAL A 238 9.19 21.29 -5.26
CA VAL A 238 7.95 22.07 -5.17
C VAL A 238 7.19 21.67 -3.89
N PRO A 239 6.47 22.58 -3.23
CA PRO A 239 5.59 22.20 -2.11
C PRO A 239 4.50 21.20 -2.55
N PRO A 240 4.23 20.11 -1.80
CA PRO A 240 3.23 19.11 -2.17
C PRO A 240 1.83 19.67 -2.35
N ALA A 241 1.45 20.65 -1.52
CA ALA A 241 0.14 21.28 -1.61
C ALA A 241 -0.03 22.02 -2.93
N GLU A 242 1.05 22.57 -3.51
CA GLU A 242 1.01 23.15 -4.85
C GLU A 242 0.98 22.07 -5.94
N ALA A 243 1.77 21.00 -5.78
CA ALA A 243 1.78 19.88 -6.71
C ALA A 243 0.40 19.19 -6.81
N MET A 244 -0.29 18.98 -5.68
CA MET A 244 -1.66 18.46 -5.67
C MET A 244 -2.65 19.39 -6.37
N LYS A 245 -2.52 20.71 -6.18
CA LYS A 245 -3.36 21.71 -6.88
C LYS A 245 -3.12 21.72 -8.39
N ARG A 246 -1.88 21.53 -8.83
CA ARG A 246 -1.51 21.52 -10.25
C ARG A 246 -1.82 20.21 -10.94
N ILE A 247 -1.67 19.07 -10.25
CA ILE A 247 -1.78 17.73 -10.85
C ILE A 247 -3.10 17.06 -10.47
N ALA A 248 -3.38 16.84 -9.19
CA ALA A 248 -4.51 16.01 -8.76
C ALA A 248 -5.87 16.71 -8.89
N TYR A 249 -5.99 17.97 -8.46
CA TYR A 249 -7.29 18.67 -8.42
C TYR A 249 -7.92 18.86 -9.80
N PRO A 250 -7.18 19.23 -10.86
CA PRO A 250 -7.78 19.36 -12.18
C PRO A 250 -8.27 18.01 -12.74
N LEU A 251 -7.63 16.89 -12.37
CA LEU A 251 -8.09 15.54 -12.73
C LEU A 251 -9.45 15.21 -12.09
N TYR A 252 -9.68 15.63 -10.84
CA TYR A 252 -11.00 15.47 -10.19
C TYR A 252 -12.09 16.34 -10.84
N ARG A 253 -11.75 17.53 -11.36
CA ARG A 253 -12.73 18.42 -12.03
C ARG A 253 -13.16 17.93 -13.42
N ARG A 254 -12.29 17.18 -14.11
CA ARG A 254 -12.49 16.80 -15.51
C ARG A 254 -13.72 15.92 -15.71
N GLN A 255 -13.94 14.97 -14.81
CA GLN A 255 -15.09 14.08 -14.90
C GLN A 255 -15.68 13.81 -13.50
N PRO A 256 -16.94 14.22 -13.26
CA PRO A 256 -17.60 13.90 -11.99
C PRO A 256 -17.73 12.39 -11.84
N GLY A 257 -17.34 11.88 -10.67
CA GLY A 257 -17.39 10.45 -10.33
C GLY A 257 -16.15 9.64 -10.70
N LYS A 258 -15.22 10.18 -11.50
CA LYS A 258 -13.95 9.51 -11.81
C LYS A 258 -12.84 9.99 -10.86
N HIS A 259 -12.21 9.06 -10.15
CA HIS A 259 -11.17 9.40 -9.18
C HIS A 259 -9.85 9.77 -9.87
N ALA A 260 -9.04 10.68 -9.32
CA ALA A 260 -7.74 11.04 -9.91
C ALA A 260 -6.80 9.83 -10.09
N TRP A 261 -6.93 8.83 -9.22
CA TRP A 261 -6.23 7.55 -9.33
C TRP A 261 -6.48 6.84 -10.66
N GLU A 262 -7.72 6.85 -11.14
CA GLU A 262 -8.12 6.14 -12.38
C GLU A 262 -7.49 6.83 -13.60
N TRP A 263 -7.38 8.16 -13.57
CA TRP A 263 -6.65 8.91 -14.60
C TRP A 263 -5.15 8.62 -14.59
N LEU A 264 -4.51 8.56 -13.42
CA LEU A 264 -3.09 8.22 -13.32
C LEU A 264 -2.82 6.77 -13.74
N TYR A 265 -3.75 5.87 -13.45
CA TYR A 265 -3.70 4.47 -13.88
C TYR A 265 -3.83 4.35 -15.41
N GLU A 266 -4.81 5.03 -16.01
CA GLU A 266 -4.95 5.10 -17.48
C GLU A 266 -3.74 5.73 -18.14
N LEU A 267 -3.15 6.77 -17.53
CA LEU A 267 -1.92 7.41 -18.00
C LEU A 267 -0.76 6.42 -18.03
N ASN A 268 -0.63 5.57 -17.00
CA ASN A 268 0.42 4.56 -16.96
C ASN A 268 0.22 3.48 -18.05
N GLN A 269 -1.04 3.08 -18.32
CA GLN A 269 -1.35 2.07 -19.33
C GLN A 269 -1.21 2.58 -20.77
N THR A 270 -1.81 3.74 -21.07
CA THR A 270 -1.88 4.29 -22.43
C THR A 270 -0.63 5.08 -22.81
N LYS A 271 0.11 5.57 -21.81
CA LYS A 271 1.21 6.54 -21.95
C LYS A 271 0.79 7.81 -22.71
N ASP A 272 -0.51 8.12 -22.77
CA ASP A 272 -1.03 9.31 -23.43
C ASP A 272 -0.94 10.55 -22.52
N VAL A 273 0.26 11.13 -22.50
CA VAL A 273 0.54 12.36 -21.77
C VAL A 273 -0.27 13.55 -22.30
N LYS A 274 -0.52 13.62 -23.62
CA LYS A 274 -1.18 14.79 -24.22
C LYS A 274 -2.68 14.78 -23.99
N GLY A 275 -3.34 13.62 -24.06
CA GLY A 275 -4.77 13.50 -23.81
C GLY A 275 -5.16 13.73 -22.35
N ILE A 276 -4.36 13.21 -21.41
CA ILE A 276 -4.68 13.23 -19.97
C ILE A 276 -4.10 14.46 -19.27
N LEU A 277 -2.84 14.80 -19.55
CA LEU A 277 -2.13 15.90 -18.88
C LEU A 277 -2.06 17.21 -19.69
N GLY A 278 -2.53 17.22 -20.95
CA GLY A 278 -2.32 18.34 -21.86
C GLY A 278 -2.98 19.66 -21.46
N ASP A 279 -4.07 19.61 -20.68
CA ASP A 279 -4.77 20.82 -20.21
C ASP A 279 -4.18 21.37 -18.89
N LEU A 280 -3.19 20.70 -18.30
CA LEU A 280 -2.60 21.08 -17.02
C LEU A 280 -1.30 21.89 -17.21
N GLU A 281 -1.13 22.94 -16.42
CA GLU A 281 0.09 23.78 -16.38
C GLU A 281 1.24 23.07 -15.64
N ILE A 282 1.70 21.93 -16.17
CA ILE A 282 2.76 21.09 -15.58
C ILE A 282 4.06 21.27 -16.36
N SER A 283 5.19 21.34 -15.65
CA SER A 283 6.52 21.41 -16.30
C SER A 283 6.90 20.06 -16.93
N GLU A 284 7.61 20.08 -18.07
CA GLU A 284 8.12 18.86 -18.71
C GLU A 284 9.00 18.00 -17.77
N ALA A 285 9.70 18.65 -16.83
CA ALA A 285 10.49 17.96 -15.81
C ALA A 285 9.60 17.18 -14.83
N GLU A 286 8.48 17.77 -14.39
CA GLU A 286 7.51 17.13 -13.49
C GLU A 286 6.82 15.94 -14.18
N ILE A 287 6.48 16.07 -15.47
CA ILE A 287 5.89 14.98 -16.26
C ILE A 287 6.84 13.79 -16.35
N LYS A 288 8.13 14.02 -16.63
CA LYS A 288 9.11 12.93 -16.74
C LYS A 288 9.28 12.17 -15.43
N VAL A 289 9.35 12.90 -14.32
CA VAL A 289 9.42 12.33 -12.97
C VAL A 289 8.14 11.57 -12.63
N LEU A 290 6.98 12.15 -12.94
CA LEU A 290 5.67 11.53 -12.72
C LEU A 290 5.57 10.19 -13.45
N MET A 291 5.93 10.13 -14.74
CA MET A 291 5.88 8.89 -15.53
C MET A 291 6.83 7.82 -14.95
N THR A 292 8.04 8.20 -14.56
CA THR A 292 8.99 7.28 -13.92
C THR A 292 8.44 6.77 -12.58
N THR A 293 7.80 7.65 -11.81
CA THR A 293 7.17 7.32 -10.52
C THR A 293 5.98 6.38 -10.71
N LEU A 294 5.14 6.61 -11.71
CA LEU A 294 3.99 5.77 -12.03
C LEU A 294 4.42 4.37 -12.45
N GLU A 295 5.44 4.24 -13.32
CA GLU A 295 5.99 2.94 -13.72
C GLU A 295 6.52 2.13 -12.52
N HIS A 296 7.05 2.80 -11.50
CA HIS A 296 7.56 2.15 -10.30
C HIS A 296 6.50 1.86 -9.23
N THR A 297 5.53 2.75 -9.07
CA THR A 297 4.52 2.72 -7.99
C THR A 297 3.29 1.95 -8.41
N MET A 298 2.70 2.31 -9.55
CA MET A 298 1.51 1.67 -10.12
C MET A 298 1.91 0.49 -10.99
N ARG A 299 2.64 -0.47 -10.41
CA ARG A 299 2.93 -1.73 -11.10
C ARG A 299 1.62 -2.46 -11.37
N THR A 300 1.36 -2.79 -12.62
CA THR A 300 0.28 -3.67 -13.02
C THR A 300 0.33 -4.95 -12.19
N GLU A 301 -0.78 -5.30 -11.54
CA GLU A 301 -0.84 -6.53 -10.76
C GLU A 301 -0.59 -7.72 -11.69
N ILE A 302 0.45 -8.51 -11.39
CA ILE A 302 0.72 -9.73 -12.14
C ILE A 302 -0.32 -10.76 -11.70
N ALA A 303 -1.35 -10.93 -12.52
CA ALA A 303 -2.37 -11.94 -12.34
C ALA A 303 -1.79 -13.34 -12.61
N THR A 304 -2.08 -14.28 -11.71
CA THR A 304 -1.78 -15.70 -11.95
C THR A 304 -3.02 -16.41 -12.43
N ILE A 305 -3.03 -16.82 -13.69
CA ILE A 305 -4.15 -17.55 -14.30
C ILE A 305 -3.92 -19.04 -14.10
N HIS A 306 -4.97 -19.73 -13.69
CA HIS A 306 -4.99 -21.17 -13.44
C HIS A 306 -6.04 -21.86 -14.32
N ALA A 307 -5.72 -23.05 -14.82
CA ALA A 307 -6.69 -23.95 -15.42
C ALA A 307 -6.38 -25.39 -15.00
N ASP A 308 -7.41 -26.15 -14.64
CA ASP A 308 -7.28 -27.53 -14.21
C ASP A 308 -7.86 -28.46 -15.29
N ILE A 309 -7.01 -29.36 -15.78
CA ILE A 309 -7.33 -30.30 -16.86
C ILE A 309 -7.08 -31.74 -16.39
N GLU A 310 -7.92 -32.65 -16.84
CA GLU A 310 -7.77 -34.08 -16.67
C GLU A 310 -7.40 -34.71 -18.01
N MET A 311 -6.31 -35.47 -18.05
CA MET A 311 -5.81 -36.11 -19.26
C MET A 311 -5.66 -37.61 -19.03
N THR A 312 -6.24 -38.41 -19.91
CA THR A 312 -6.18 -39.88 -19.88
C THR A 312 -5.82 -40.43 -21.25
N CYS A 313 -4.97 -41.45 -21.29
CA CYS A 313 -4.62 -42.17 -22.51
C CYS A 313 -4.37 -43.63 -22.16
N PHE A 314 -5.09 -44.54 -22.82
CA PHE A 314 -5.01 -45.99 -22.57
C PHE A 314 -4.20 -46.74 -23.65
N GLN A 315 -3.51 -46.02 -24.53
CA GLN A 315 -2.66 -46.61 -25.56
C GLN A 315 -1.32 -47.09 -24.96
N CYS A 316 -0.67 -48.05 -25.62
CA CYS A 316 0.61 -48.62 -25.18
C CYS A 316 1.72 -47.55 -25.00
N ASP A 317 1.61 -46.42 -25.70
CA ASP A 317 2.54 -45.28 -25.62
C ASP A 317 1.93 -44.05 -24.90
N GLY A 318 0.98 -44.28 -23.99
CA GLY A 318 0.19 -43.21 -23.37
C GLY A 318 1.01 -42.18 -22.60
N VAL A 319 2.11 -42.58 -21.95
CA VAL A 319 2.97 -41.66 -21.18
C VAL A 319 3.70 -40.67 -22.10
N ASN A 320 4.22 -41.13 -23.24
CA ASN A 320 4.89 -40.24 -24.19
C ASN A 320 3.86 -39.35 -24.90
N ALA A 321 2.67 -39.87 -25.21
CA ALA A 321 1.57 -39.08 -25.74
C ALA A 321 1.17 -37.93 -24.80
N LEU A 322 1.05 -38.20 -23.49
CA LEU A 322 0.77 -37.17 -22.48
C LEU A 322 1.91 -36.14 -22.40
N ARG A 323 3.17 -36.59 -22.36
CA ARG A 323 4.34 -35.70 -22.28
C ARG A 323 4.40 -34.74 -23.47
N GLU A 324 4.19 -35.23 -24.69
CA GLU A 324 4.24 -34.39 -25.89
C GLU A 324 3.11 -33.35 -25.91
N VAL A 325 1.90 -33.72 -25.48
CA VAL A 325 0.79 -32.76 -25.39
C VAL A 325 1.08 -31.69 -24.34
N LEU A 326 1.66 -32.05 -23.20
CA LEU A 326 2.06 -31.09 -22.16
C LEU A 326 3.15 -30.13 -22.67
N LEU A 327 4.07 -30.62 -23.51
CA LEU A 327 5.09 -29.78 -24.17
C LEU A 327 4.45 -28.81 -25.17
N VAL A 328 3.48 -29.27 -25.98
CA VAL A 328 2.70 -28.40 -26.88
C VAL A 328 1.98 -27.30 -26.12
N GLY A 329 1.38 -27.62 -24.96
CA GLY A 329 0.72 -26.64 -24.10
C GLY A 329 1.69 -25.62 -23.48
N ARG A 330 2.87 -26.07 -23.04
CA ARG A 330 3.91 -25.19 -22.48
C ARG A 330 4.52 -24.25 -23.53
N ASP A 331 4.82 -24.80 -24.71
CA ASP A 331 5.50 -24.07 -25.78
C ASP A 331 4.50 -23.28 -26.66
N PHE A 332 3.21 -23.31 -26.30
CA PHE A 332 2.14 -22.64 -27.03
C PHE A 332 2.40 -21.12 -27.11
N LYS A 333 2.80 -20.70 -28.31
CA LYS A 333 3.17 -19.32 -28.63
C LYS A 333 4.21 -18.72 -27.64
N ALA A 334 5.21 -19.51 -27.22
CA ALA A 334 6.27 -19.11 -26.28
C ALA A 334 7.26 -18.02 -26.78
N GLY A 335 6.88 -17.21 -27.78
CA GLY A 335 7.73 -16.17 -28.37
C GLY A 335 6.98 -15.16 -29.25
N LYS A 336 5.67 -15.01 -29.04
CA LYS A 336 4.86 -13.96 -29.69
C LYS A 336 4.34 -13.01 -28.63
N ASP A 337 4.45 -11.70 -28.89
CA ASP A 337 3.83 -10.67 -28.06
C ASP A 337 2.30 -10.87 -27.95
N PRO A 338 1.71 -10.78 -26.75
CA PRO A 338 2.35 -10.66 -25.43
C PRO A 338 3.03 -11.96 -24.97
N LEU A 339 4.20 -11.83 -24.33
CA LEU A 339 4.94 -12.96 -23.77
C LEU A 339 4.26 -13.48 -22.50
N ILE A 340 3.36 -14.46 -22.67
CA ILE A 340 2.65 -15.12 -21.56
C ILE A 340 3.20 -16.55 -21.42
N PRO A 341 4.18 -16.79 -20.52
CA PRO A 341 4.71 -18.13 -20.31
C PRO A 341 3.69 -19.01 -19.59
N ILE A 342 3.32 -20.13 -20.23
CA ILE A 342 2.46 -21.15 -19.64
C ILE A 342 3.34 -22.22 -18.99
N SER A 343 3.23 -22.37 -17.69
CA SER A 343 3.87 -23.44 -16.92
C SER A 343 2.85 -24.54 -16.63
N VAL A 344 3.26 -25.80 -16.80
CA VAL A 344 2.40 -26.95 -16.55
C VAL A 344 2.92 -27.71 -15.34
N THR A 345 2.07 -27.89 -14.34
CA THR A 345 2.38 -28.61 -13.10
C THR A 345 1.53 -29.88 -13.01
N ILE A 346 2.16 -30.99 -12.64
CA ILE A 346 1.48 -32.26 -12.41
C ILE A 346 0.99 -32.25 -10.97
N VAL A 347 -0.33 -32.29 -10.75
CA VAL A 347 -0.92 -32.39 -9.41
C VAL A 347 -0.94 -33.87 -8.98
N GLY A 348 -1.33 -34.74 -9.90
CA GLY A 348 -1.29 -36.20 -9.75
C GLY A 348 -2.18 -36.86 -10.80
N PRO A 349 -1.85 -38.05 -11.34
CA PRO A 349 -2.66 -38.66 -12.39
C PRO A 349 -4.12 -38.87 -11.95
N PRO A 350 -5.14 -38.53 -12.76
CA PRO A 350 -5.12 -37.96 -14.13
C PRO A 350 -5.17 -36.41 -14.20
N LYS A 351 -4.95 -35.69 -13.09
CA LYS A 351 -5.10 -34.23 -12.93
C LYS A 351 -3.81 -33.45 -13.16
N TYR A 352 -3.90 -32.42 -14.00
CA TYR A 352 -2.82 -31.51 -14.37
C TYR A 352 -3.30 -30.05 -14.25
N ARG A 353 -2.37 -29.15 -13.92
CA ARG A 353 -2.64 -27.74 -13.69
C ARG A 353 -1.78 -26.87 -14.60
N LEU A 354 -2.43 -26.04 -15.39
CA LEU A 354 -1.80 -24.98 -16.18
C LEU A 354 -1.74 -23.72 -15.32
N ARG A 355 -0.60 -23.03 -15.32
CA ARG A 355 -0.39 -21.76 -14.64
C ARG A 355 0.30 -20.79 -15.59
N ALA A 356 -0.29 -19.61 -15.80
CA ALA A 356 0.35 -18.49 -16.49
C ALA A 356 0.45 -17.29 -15.55
N LYS A 357 1.55 -16.54 -15.66
CA LYS A 357 1.71 -15.23 -14.99
C LYS A 357 1.64 -14.17 -16.08
N THR A 358 0.70 -13.25 -15.98
CA THR A 358 0.47 -12.21 -16.99
C THR A 358 0.02 -10.92 -16.33
N GLU A 359 0.38 -9.79 -16.95
CA GLU A 359 -0.16 -8.47 -16.60
C GLU A 359 -1.52 -8.24 -17.27
N LEU A 360 -1.76 -8.90 -18.40
CA LEU A 360 -2.98 -8.79 -19.19
C LEU A 360 -3.91 -9.96 -18.86
N LYS A 361 -4.93 -9.69 -18.01
CA LYS A 361 -5.89 -10.69 -17.54
C LYS A 361 -6.69 -11.31 -18.69
N GLU A 362 -7.30 -10.47 -19.53
CA GLU A 362 -8.20 -10.90 -20.61
C GLU A 362 -7.47 -11.69 -21.70
N GLU A 363 -6.36 -11.15 -22.20
CA GLU A 363 -5.55 -11.82 -23.22
C GLU A 363 -4.95 -13.14 -22.72
N GLY A 364 -4.58 -13.21 -21.43
CA GLY A 364 -4.10 -14.43 -20.81
C GLY A 364 -5.16 -15.52 -20.74
N ILE A 365 -6.41 -15.18 -20.43
CA ILE A 365 -7.53 -16.12 -20.41
C ILE A 365 -7.78 -16.66 -21.82
N VAL A 366 -7.84 -15.77 -22.82
CA VAL A 366 -8.05 -16.18 -24.22
C VAL A 366 -6.94 -17.11 -24.69
N ARG A 367 -5.67 -16.75 -24.43
CA ARG A 367 -4.52 -17.58 -24.83
C ARG A 367 -4.51 -18.94 -24.15
N MET A 368 -4.89 -19.01 -22.87
CA MET A 368 -4.99 -20.28 -22.17
C MET A 368 -6.13 -21.15 -22.69
N LYS A 369 -7.27 -20.57 -23.09
CA LYS A 369 -8.36 -21.29 -23.79
C LYS A 369 -7.88 -21.88 -25.12
N GLU A 370 -7.18 -21.09 -25.92
CA GLU A 370 -6.61 -21.55 -27.20
C GLU A 370 -5.59 -22.69 -26.99
N ALA A 371 -4.75 -22.59 -25.96
CA ALA A 371 -3.78 -23.64 -25.62
C ALA A 371 -4.49 -24.96 -25.27
N ILE A 372 -5.55 -24.90 -24.45
CA ILE A 372 -6.35 -26.08 -24.07
C ILE A 372 -7.01 -26.73 -25.28
N GLU A 373 -7.57 -25.94 -26.22
CA GLU A 373 -8.20 -26.48 -27.42
C GLU A 373 -7.18 -27.17 -28.33
N MET A 374 -5.99 -26.59 -28.49
CA MET A 374 -4.89 -27.23 -29.22
C MET A 374 -4.43 -28.53 -28.55
N MET A 375 -4.32 -28.55 -27.22
CA MET A 375 -4.01 -29.78 -26.47
C MET A 375 -5.09 -30.85 -26.66
N LYS A 376 -6.37 -30.45 -26.73
CA LYS A 376 -7.49 -31.36 -26.96
C LYS A 376 -7.44 -32.00 -28.36
N ILE A 377 -7.12 -31.22 -29.40
CA ILE A 377 -6.94 -31.73 -30.77
C ILE A 377 -5.77 -32.72 -30.82
N GLU A 378 -4.64 -32.40 -30.19
CA GLU A 378 -3.45 -33.25 -30.21
C GLU A 378 -3.64 -34.54 -29.39
N MET A 379 -4.39 -34.48 -28.29
CA MET A 379 -4.80 -35.66 -27.52
C MET A 379 -5.72 -36.59 -28.31
N ALA A 380 -6.69 -36.03 -29.04
CA ALA A 380 -7.63 -36.81 -29.84
C ALA A 380 -6.91 -37.60 -30.95
N LYS A 381 -5.91 -36.99 -31.62
CA LYS A 381 -5.09 -37.69 -32.63
C LYS A 381 -4.36 -38.91 -32.08
N ARG A 382 -3.99 -38.88 -30.79
CA ARG A 382 -3.21 -39.92 -30.10
C ARG A 382 -4.09 -40.93 -29.37
N GLY A 383 -5.42 -40.84 -29.52
CA GLY A 383 -6.37 -41.73 -28.84
C GLY A 383 -6.49 -41.48 -27.33
N GLY A 384 -6.18 -40.27 -26.87
CA GLY A 384 -6.37 -39.83 -25.49
C GLY A 384 -7.59 -38.91 -25.33
N ILE A 385 -8.07 -38.78 -24.09
CA ILE A 385 -9.21 -37.93 -23.72
C ILE A 385 -8.70 -36.82 -22.80
N LEU A 386 -9.03 -35.57 -23.14
CA LEU A 386 -8.79 -34.39 -22.30
C LEU A 386 -10.13 -33.81 -21.85
N LYS A 387 -10.34 -33.72 -20.54
CA LYS A 387 -11.50 -33.11 -19.89
C LYS A 387 -11.06 -31.87 -19.14
N VAL A 388 -11.73 -30.74 -19.33
CA VAL A 388 -11.48 -29.52 -18.56
C VAL A 388 -12.30 -29.60 -17.28
N VAL A 389 -11.64 -29.58 -16.12
CA VAL A 389 -12.30 -29.60 -14.80
C VAL A 389 -12.67 -28.18 -14.41
N ALA A 390 -11.70 -27.28 -14.50
CA ALA A 390 -11.91 -25.85 -14.34
C ALA A 390 -11.22 -25.11 -15.51
N GLY A 391 -11.97 -24.25 -16.18
CA GLY A 391 -11.45 -23.41 -17.25
C GLY A 391 -10.41 -22.40 -16.74
N PRO A 392 -9.82 -21.58 -17.62
CA PRO A 392 -8.88 -20.56 -17.18
C PRO A 392 -9.57 -19.46 -16.36
N PHE A 393 -9.13 -19.31 -15.10
CA PHE A 393 -9.58 -18.28 -14.15
C PHE A 393 -8.39 -17.59 -13.48
N VAL A 394 -8.61 -16.37 -12.96
CA VAL A 394 -7.58 -15.60 -12.24
C VAL A 394 -7.59 -15.99 -10.76
N LEU A 395 -6.44 -16.38 -10.21
CA LEU A 395 -6.30 -16.68 -8.79
C LEU A 395 -6.48 -15.39 -7.96
N GLY A 396 -7.39 -15.41 -6.99
CA GLY A 396 -7.74 -14.27 -6.12
C GLY A 396 -9.21 -13.86 -6.24
N GLU A 397 -9.84 -14.01 -7.41
CA GLU A 397 -11.28 -13.76 -7.58
C GLU A 397 -12.15 -14.94 -7.09
N GLU A 398 -11.57 -16.14 -6.96
CA GLU A 398 -12.28 -17.34 -6.48
C GLU A 398 -12.59 -17.36 -4.97
N GLU A 399 -11.83 -16.67 -4.11
CA GLU A 399 -12.18 -16.63 -2.67
C GLU A 399 -13.52 -15.91 -2.49
N HIS A 400 -13.73 -14.80 -3.21
CA HIS A 400 -15.00 -14.08 -3.18
C HIS A 400 -16.17 -14.88 -3.75
N THR A 401 -16.00 -15.63 -4.84
CA THR A 401 -17.13 -16.39 -5.43
C THR A 401 -17.48 -17.68 -4.67
N LYS A 402 -16.54 -18.24 -3.90
CA LYS A 402 -16.80 -19.39 -3.03
C LYS A 402 -17.40 -18.95 -1.68
N GLU A 403 -16.99 -17.79 -1.17
CA GLU A 403 -17.61 -17.17 0.01
C GLU A 403 -19.06 -16.76 -0.26
N GLU A 404 -19.35 -16.08 -1.38
CA GLU A 404 -20.73 -15.71 -1.76
C GLU A 404 -21.64 -16.94 -1.93
N ARG A 405 -21.12 -18.04 -2.50
CA ARG A 405 -21.89 -19.30 -2.63
C ARG A 405 -22.11 -20.05 -1.33
N ASN A 406 -21.25 -19.85 -0.33
CA ASN A 406 -21.43 -20.44 0.99
C ASN A 406 -22.39 -19.60 1.84
N GLU A 407 -22.37 -18.27 1.70
CA GLU A 407 -23.35 -17.37 2.35
C GLU A 407 -24.77 -17.63 1.82
N ASP A 408 -24.95 -17.80 0.51
CA ASP A 408 -26.26 -18.15 -0.08
C ASP A 408 -26.75 -19.56 0.31
N ALA A 409 -25.87 -20.47 0.73
CA ALA A 409 -26.23 -21.82 1.14
C ALA A 409 -26.55 -21.96 2.64
N GLU A 410 -26.06 -21.03 3.48
CA GLU A 410 -26.39 -21.00 4.91
C GLU A 410 -27.75 -20.32 5.18
N ASP A 411 -28.25 -19.48 4.26
CA ASP A 411 -29.56 -18.84 4.37
C ASP A 411 -30.75 -19.75 3.96
N ASP A 412 -30.50 -20.85 3.24
CA ASP A 412 -31.55 -21.77 2.73
C ASP A 412 -31.82 -22.98 3.66
N GLU A 413 -31.04 -23.15 4.74
CA GLU A 413 -31.29 -24.20 5.77
C GLU A 413 -32.05 -23.67 7.00
N GLY A 414 -32.60 -22.45 6.95
CA GLY A 414 -33.20 -21.75 8.10
C GLY A 414 -34.73 -21.72 8.20
N GLU A 415 -35.48 -22.20 7.21
CA GLU A 415 -36.96 -22.21 7.26
C GLU A 415 -37.50 -23.61 6.97
N ASP A 416 -37.61 -24.45 8.01
CA ASP A 416 -38.64 -25.49 8.12
C ASP A 416 -38.54 -26.25 9.45
N THR A 417 -38.95 -25.61 10.55
CA THR A 417 -39.54 -26.32 11.70
C THR A 417 -40.44 -25.38 12.49
N ASP A 418 -41.76 -25.51 12.31
CA ASP A 418 -42.76 -25.46 13.37
C ASP A 418 -44.06 -26.16 12.94
#